data_AF-A0A8S0PFR6-F1
#
_entry.id   AF-A0A8S0PFR6-F1
#
_cell.length_a   1.000
_cell.length_b   1.000
_cell.length_c   1.000
_cell.angle_alpha   90.00
_cell.angle_beta   90.00
_cell.angle_gamma   90.00
#
_symmetry.space_group_name_H-M   'P 1'
#
loop_
_entity.id
_entity.type
_entity.pdbx_description
1 polymer ?
#
loop_
_entity_poly.entity_id
_entity_poly.type
_entity_poly.pdbx_seq_one_letter_code
_entity_poly.pdbx_strand_id
1 'polypeptide(L)'
;MQENGEDQRLPHHKNPPEYVSMEELEKLGVLYWHLDPEKYENDPDLQKIREARGYSYMDLLDLCPEKVENYEQKLKNFYTEHIHADEEIRYCLEGSGYFDVRDKDDHWIRILIKAGDLIVLPAGIYHRFTLDTSNYIKLMRLFVGEPVWTPFNRPQEHHPARKKYIENFSKKVGVLLKAH
;
A
#
# COMPACT_ATOMS: atom_id res chain seq x y z
N MET A 1 5.84 -12.51 -7.44
CA MET A 1 6.76 -12.89 -6.35
C MET A 1 7.00 -14.39 -6.41
N GLN A 2 8.16 -14.90 -5.95
CA GLN A 2 8.34 -16.33 -5.68
C GLN A 2 7.69 -16.66 -4.34
N GLU A 3 6.78 -17.63 -4.31
CA GLU A 3 6.16 -18.09 -3.06
C GLU A 3 6.97 -19.25 -2.49
N ASN A 4 7.82 -18.95 -1.51
CA ASN A 4 8.56 -19.94 -0.75
C ASN A 4 8.37 -19.64 0.75
N GLY A 5 8.64 -20.61 1.61
CA GLY A 5 8.50 -20.45 3.08
C GLY A 5 9.64 -19.66 3.72
N GLU A 6 10.45 -18.93 2.95
CA GLU A 6 11.57 -18.15 3.47
C GLU A 6 11.11 -16.86 4.16
N ASP A 7 12.06 -16.13 4.75
CA ASP A 7 11.78 -14.88 5.48
C ASP A 7 11.04 -13.88 4.58
N GLN A 8 9.81 -13.52 4.96
CA GLN A 8 8.94 -12.60 4.24
C GLN A 8 9.57 -11.23 3.92
N ARG A 9 10.62 -10.83 4.67
CA ARG A 9 11.33 -9.55 4.51
C ARG A 9 12.33 -9.55 3.36
N LEU A 10 12.60 -10.70 2.73
CA LEU A 10 13.50 -10.81 1.58
C LEU A 10 12.83 -10.27 0.30
N PRO A 11 13.55 -10.00 -0.80
CA PRO A 11 12.93 -9.48 -2.03
C PRO A 11 11.98 -10.46 -2.74
N HIS A 12 12.16 -11.78 -2.60
CA HIS A 12 11.33 -12.83 -3.22
C HIS A 12 11.10 -12.65 -4.73
N HIS A 13 12.14 -12.26 -5.47
CA HIS A 13 12.09 -12.22 -6.94
C HIS A 13 11.88 -13.63 -7.50
N LYS A 14 11.11 -13.73 -8.60
CA LYS A 14 11.07 -14.94 -9.42
C LYS A 14 12.44 -15.19 -10.06
N ASN A 15 12.69 -16.41 -10.53
CA ASN A 15 13.89 -16.76 -11.29
C ASN A 15 13.49 -17.34 -12.68
N PRO A 16 13.67 -16.59 -13.78
CA PRO A 16 14.25 -15.24 -13.86
C PRO A 16 13.34 -14.15 -13.25
N PRO A 17 13.87 -12.95 -12.92
CA PRO A 17 13.07 -11.85 -12.42
C PRO A 17 11.97 -11.43 -13.41
N GLU A 18 10.78 -11.15 -12.87
CA GLU A 18 9.64 -10.62 -13.60
C GLU A 18 9.26 -9.29 -12.93
N TYR A 19 9.41 -8.19 -13.66
CA TYR A 19 9.13 -6.84 -13.18
C TYR A 19 7.73 -6.40 -13.62
N VAL A 20 7.07 -5.64 -12.76
CA VAL A 20 5.76 -5.05 -13.02
C VAL A 20 5.94 -3.54 -13.23
N SER A 21 5.34 -3.03 -14.28
CA SER A 21 5.35 -1.59 -14.61
C SER A 21 4.34 -0.81 -13.78
N MET A 22 4.55 0.51 -13.65
CA MET A 22 3.56 1.39 -12.98
C MET A 22 2.19 1.38 -13.69
N GLU A 23 2.16 1.22 -15.01
CA GLU A 23 0.91 1.12 -15.78
C GLU A 23 0.12 -0.15 -15.42
N GLU A 24 0.81 -1.25 -15.10
CA GLU A 24 0.17 -2.48 -14.63
C GLU A 24 -0.38 -2.33 -13.21
N LEU A 25 0.32 -1.61 -12.33
CA LEU A 25 -0.19 -1.27 -11.00
C LEU A 25 -1.41 -0.33 -11.09
N GLU A 26 -1.39 0.65 -11.99
CA GLU A 26 -2.52 1.56 -12.22
C GLU A 26 -3.77 0.81 -12.72
N LYS A 27 -3.60 -0.26 -13.52
CA LYS A 27 -4.70 -1.15 -13.92
C LYS A 27 -5.35 -1.89 -12.74
N LEU A 28 -4.61 -2.06 -11.64
CA LEU A 28 -5.14 -2.58 -10.37
C LEU A 28 -5.70 -1.48 -9.46
N GLY A 29 -5.70 -0.23 -9.92
CA GLY A 29 -6.11 0.95 -9.16
C GLY A 29 -5.08 1.42 -8.12
N VAL A 30 -3.88 0.84 -8.12
CA VAL A 30 -2.77 1.31 -7.26
C VAL A 30 -2.19 2.57 -7.87
N LEU A 31 -2.17 3.66 -7.10
CA LEU A 31 -1.62 4.94 -7.54
C LEU A 31 -0.30 5.22 -6.82
N TYR A 32 0.58 5.96 -7.50
CA TYR A 32 1.92 6.25 -7.03
C TYR A 32 2.31 7.69 -7.36
N TRP A 33 3.08 8.29 -6.45
CA TRP A 33 3.80 9.55 -6.65
C TRP A 33 5.15 9.46 -5.95
N HIS A 34 6.14 10.18 -6.47
CA HIS A 34 7.41 10.42 -5.80
C HIS A 34 7.54 11.89 -5.40
N LEU A 35 7.80 12.15 -4.12
CA LEU A 35 7.84 13.46 -3.49
C LEU A 35 9.15 13.65 -2.71
N ASP A 36 9.40 14.86 -2.24
CA ASP A 36 10.53 15.17 -1.37
C ASP A 36 10.14 14.91 0.11
N PRO A 37 10.63 13.83 0.74
CA PRO A 37 10.24 13.48 2.12
C PRO A 37 10.73 14.49 3.15
N GLU A 38 11.76 15.30 2.86
CA GLU A 38 12.24 16.34 3.78
C GLU A 38 11.28 17.53 3.88
N LYS A 39 10.39 17.69 2.89
CA LYS A 39 9.44 18.80 2.81
C LYS A 39 8.03 18.45 3.27
N TYR A 40 7.79 17.24 3.80
CA TYR A 40 6.44 16.71 4.04
C TYR A 40 5.50 17.61 4.85
N GLU A 41 6.04 18.50 5.70
CA GLU A 41 5.24 19.44 6.51
C GLU A 41 4.64 20.58 5.68
N ASN A 42 5.29 21.01 4.60
CA ASN A 42 4.92 22.18 3.81
C ASN A 42 5.08 21.96 2.29
N ASP A 43 5.03 20.71 1.82
CA ASP A 43 5.18 20.36 0.41
C ASP A 43 3.93 20.76 -0.40
N PRO A 44 4.03 21.70 -1.35
CA PRO A 44 2.90 22.12 -2.18
C PRO A 44 2.35 20.99 -3.07
N ASP A 45 3.18 20.02 -3.47
CA ASP A 45 2.74 18.91 -4.32
C ASP A 45 1.97 17.87 -3.51
N LEU A 46 2.42 17.57 -2.28
CA LEU A 46 1.62 16.81 -1.31
C LEU A 46 0.27 17.49 -1.04
N GLN A 47 0.27 18.81 -0.85
CA GLN A 47 -0.97 19.56 -0.62
C GLN A 47 -1.94 19.40 -1.80
N LYS A 48 -1.48 19.55 -3.04
CA LYS A 48 -2.34 19.35 -4.23
C LYS A 48 -2.92 17.94 -4.29
N ILE A 49 -2.13 16.91 -3.99
CA ILE A 49 -2.61 15.52 -3.96
C ILE A 49 -3.71 15.37 -2.90
N ARG A 50 -3.47 15.90 -1.69
CA ARG A 50 -4.43 15.85 -0.59
C ARG A 50 -5.73 16.57 -0.92
N GLU A 51 -5.66 17.76 -1.50
CA GLU A 51 -6.84 18.53 -1.92
C GLU A 51 -7.62 17.83 -3.03
N ALA A 52 -6.92 17.34 -4.06
CA ALA A 52 -7.55 16.65 -5.19
C ALA A 52 -8.25 15.35 -4.78
N ARG A 53 -7.74 14.67 -3.73
CA ARG A 53 -8.28 13.39 -3.26
C ARG A 53 -9.08 13.48 -1.96
N GLY A 54 -9.20 14.66 -1.36
CA GLY A 54 -9.95 14.89 -0.12
C GLY A 54 -9.30 14.30 1.13
N TYR A 55 -7.96 14.17 1.16
CA TYR A 55 -7.22 13.63 2.30
C TYR A 55 -7.12 14.64 3.45
N SER A 56 -8.17 14.70 4.26
CA SER A 56 -8.34 15.66 5.35
C SER A 56 -7.69 15.24 6.67
N TYR A 57 -7.40 13.96 6.86
CA TYR A 57 -6.72 13.46 8.06
C TYR A 57 -5.31 12.96 7.74
N MET A 58 -4.40 13.15 8.70
CA MET A 58 -3.08 12.53 8.68
C MET A 58 -2.54 12.23 10.08
N ASP A 59 -1.72 11.19 10.18
CA ASP A 59 -0.84 10.95 11.33
C ASP A 59 0.49 10.34 10.87
N LEU A 60 1.40 10.12 11.83
CA LEU A 60 2.70 9.49 11.59
C LEU A 60 2.76 8.13 12.28
N LEU A 61 3.26 7.13 11.56
CA LEU A 61 3.61 5.81 12.07
C LEU A 61 5.12 5.61 11.94
N ASP A 62 5.82 5.58 13.07
CA ASP A 62 7.26 5.34 13.17
C ASP A 62 7.47 3.88 13.62
N LEU A 63 7.64 2.98 12.66
CA LEU A 63 7.59 1.53 12.88
C LEU A 63 9.01 0.95 12.95
N CYS A 64 9.45 0.70 14.19
CA CYS A 64 10.63 -0.09 14.51
C CYS A 64 10.39 -0.89 15.81
N PRO A 65 11.17 -1.95 16.07
CA PRO A 65 10.97 -2.82 17.23
C PRO A 65 10.92 -2.09 18.57
N GLU A 66 11.73 -1.04 18.72
CA GLU A 66 11.90 -0.30 19.98
C GLU A 66 10.85 0.80 20.21
N LYS A 67 10.16 1.25 19.15
CA LYS A 67 9.26 2.41 19.20
C LYS A 67 7.77 2.06 19.27
N VAL A 68 7.40 0.80 19.02
CA VAL A 68 6.00 0.42 18.86
C VAL A 68 5.60 -0.69 19.84
N GLU A 69 4.59 -0.41 20.67
CA GLU A 69 3.96 -1.44 21.50
C GLU A 69 3.27 -2.51 20.65
N ASN A 70 3.35 -3.77 21.08
CA ASN A 70 2.80 -4.91 20.36
C ASN A 70 3.34 -5.02 18.92
N TYR A 71 4.59 -4.60 18.70
CA TYR A 71 5.27 -4.58 17.39
C TYR A 71 5.06 -5.88 16.60
N GLU A 72 5.39 -7.03 17.19
CA GLU A 72 5.26 -8.34 16.54
C GLU A 72 3.82 -8.66 16.13
N GLN A 73 2.85 -8.36 16.99
CA GLN A 73 1.44 -8.58 16.69
C GLN A 73 0.94 -7.62 15.59
N LYS A 74 1.41 -6.37 15.58
CA LYS A 74 1.11 -5.41 14.52
C LYS A 74 1.69 -5.86 13.18
N LEU A 75 2.96 -6.28 13.14
CA LEU A 75 3.57 -6.82 11.91
C LEU A 75 2.83 -8.04 11.40
N LYS A 76 2.43 -8.96 12.30
CA LYS A 76 1.62 -10.12 11.92
C LYS A 76 0.26 -9.71 11.32
N ASN A 77 -0.40 -8.71 11.91
CA ASN A 77 -1.66 -8.20 11.38
C ASN A 77 -1.48 -7.54 10.02
N PHE A 78 -0.44 -6.70 9.85
CA PHE A 78 -0.12 -6.06 8.58
C PHE A 78 0.21 -7.07 7.49
N TYR A 79 0.88 -8.17 7.82
CA TYR A 79 1.28 -9.19 6.85
C TYR A 79 0.18 -10.22 6.55
N THR A 80 -0.84 -10.32 7.40
CA THR A 80 -2.00 -11.18 7.11
C THR A 80 -2.76 -10.59 5.93
N GLU A 81 -3.00 -11.36 4.87
CA GLU A 81 -3.70 -10.86 3.68
C GLU A 81 -5.12 -10.34 4.02
N HIS A 82 -5.38 -9.07 3.68
CA HIS A 82 -6.62 -8.38 4.04
C HIS A 82 -7.06 -7.36 3.00
N ILE A 83 -8.26 -6.80 3.22
CA ILE A 83 -8.77 -5.60 2.54
C ILE A 83 -9.12 -4.52 3.56
N HIS A 84 -9.26 -3.29 3.07
CA HIS A 84 -9.95 -2.20 3.77
C HIS A 84 -11.21 -1.76 3.02
N ALA A 85 -12.15 -1.16 3.74
CA ALA A 85 -13.35 -0.56 3.18
C ALA A 85 -13.07 0.77 2.45
N ASP A 86 -11.97 1.41 2.82
CA ASP A 86 -11.46 2.68 2.31
C ASP A 86 -10.08 2.51 1.67
N GLU A 87 -9.56 3.57 1.04
CA GLU A 87 -8.19 3.59 0.50
C GLU A 87 -7.16 3.44 1.63
N GLU A 88 -6.09 2.70 1.37
CA GLU A 88 -4.90 2.67 2.21
C GLU A 88 -3.83 3.58 1.59
N ILE A 89 -3.65 4.77 2.17
CA ILE A 89 -2.69 5.77 1.70
C ILE A 89 -1.48 5.82 2.62
N ARG A 90 -0.28 5.69 2.06
CA ARG A 90 0.99 5.71 2.77
C ARG A 90 2.01 6.56 2.02
N TYR A 91 2.58 7.53 2.71
CA TYR A 91 3.72 8.30 2.23
C TYR A 91 4.94 7.95 3.08
N CYS A 92 5.93 7.33 2.47
CA CYS A 92 7.15 6.90 3.14
C CYS A 92 8.09 8.09 3.32
N LEU A 93 8.34 8.44 4.58
CA LEU A 93 9.22 9.55 4.96
C LEU A 93 10.66 9.06 5.19
N GLU A 94 10.82 7.89 5.83
CA GLU A 94 12.11 7.31 6.15
C GLU A 94 12.03 5.77 6.07
N GLY A 95 13.17 5.11 5.81
CA GLY A 95 13.25 3.64 5.75
C GLY A 95 12.59 3.04 4.51
N SER A 96 12.12 1.80 4.64
CA SER A 96 11.59 1.02 3.52
C SER A 96 10.76 -0.20 3.95
N GLY A 97 9.94 -0.70 3.02
CA GLY A 97 9.12 -1.88 3.23
C GLY A 97 8.44 -2.35 1.96
N TYR A 98 7.71 -3.45 2.06
CA TYR A 98 7.00 -4.06 0.94
C TYR A 98 5.49 -4.00 1.16
N PHE A 99 4.79 -3.50 0.15
CA PHE A 99 3.37 -3.77 -0.07
C PHE A 99 3.24 -4.89 -1.08
N ASP A 100 2.62 -5.99 -0.68
CA ASP A 100 2.23 -7.04 -1.63
C ASP A 100 0.77 -6.85 -1.98
N VAL A 101 0.43 -6.90 -3.28
CA VAL A 101 -0.95 -6.80 -3.79
C VAL A 101 -1.26 -7.98 -4.71
N ARG A 102 -2.54 -8.39 -4.78
CA ARG A 102 -3.00 -9.39 -5.73
C ARG A 102 -3.22 -8.77 -7.11
N ASP A 103 -2.68 -9.41 -8.15
CA ASP A 103 -3.03 -9.10 -9.53
C ASP A 103 -4.40 -9.67 -9.92
N LYS A 104 -4.79 -9.52 -11.18
CA LYS A 104 -6.08 -10.00 -11.72
C LYS A 104 -6.22 -11.54 -11.70
N ASP A 105 -5.10 -12.24 -11.74
CA ASP A 105 -5.01 -13.71 -11.77
C ASP A 105 -4.73 -14.27 -10.37
N ASP A 106 -4.87 -13.41 -9.34
CA ASP A 106 -4.67 -13.70 -7.92
C ASP A 106 -3.23 -14.08 -7.55
N HIS A 107 -2.23 -13.62 -8.31
CA HIS A 107 -0.82 -13.75 -7.96
C HIS A 107 -0.30 -12.54 -7.18
N TRP A 108 0.72 -12.76 -6.35
CA TRP A 108 1.37 -11.68 -5.61
C TRP A 108 2.33 -10.84 -6.48
N ILE A 109 2.09 -9.53 -6.48
CA ILE A 109 3.04 -8.50 -6.90
C ILE A 109 3.61 -7.84 -5.65
N ARG A 110 4.94 -7.76 -5.56
CA ARG A 110 5.66 -7.11 -4.46
C ARG A 110 6.13 -5.72 -4.87
N ILE A 111 5.72 -4.71 -4.13
CA ILE A 111 6.03 -3.30 -4.36
C ILE A 111 6.95 -2.85 -3.22
N LEU A 112 8.21 -2.54 -3.55
CA LEU A 112 9.15 -1.91 -2.62
C LEU A 112 8.84 -0.42 -2.55
N ILE A 113 8.61 0.10 -1.34
CA ILE A 113 8.52 1.53 -1.08
C ILE A 113 9.71 1.99 -0.24
N LYS A 114 10.18 3.21 -0.50
CA LYS A 114 11.28 3.89 0.20
C LYS A 114 10.93 5.35 0.43
N ALA A 115 11.77 6.06 1.19
CA ALA A 115 11.61 7.48 1.42
C ALA A 115 11.34 8.26 0.12
N GLY A 116 10.28 9.08 0.13
CA GLY A 116 9.77 9.83 -1.03
C GLY A 116 8.60 9.15 -1.75
N ASP A 117 8.34 7.87 -1.51
CA ASP A 117 7.26 7.14 -2.19
C ASP A 117 5.91 7.34 -1.50
N LEU A 118 4.92 7.87 -2.22
CA LEU A 118 3.53 7.90 -1.82
C LEU A 118 2.74 6.88 -2.64
N ILE A 119 2.13 5.91 -1.96
CA ILE A 119 1.31 4.85 -2.55
C ILE A 119 -0.12 4.92 -2.04
N VAL A 120 -1.08 4.68 -2.93
CA VAL A 120 -2.49 4.51 -2.63
C VAL A 120 -2.94 3.13 -3.07
N LEU A 121 -3.38 2.31 -2.13
CA LEU A 121 -4.05 1.05 -2.43
C LEU A 121 -5.57 1.28 -2.42
N PRO A 122 -6.30 0.90 -3.49
CA PRO A 122 -7.72 1.18 -3.57
C PRO A 122 -8.52 0.30 -2.59
N ALA A 123 -9.63 0.84 -2.08
CA ALA A 123 -10.57 0.09 -1.26
C ALA A 123 -10.94 -1.27 -1.90
N GLY A 124 -10.91 -2.34 -1.10
CA GLY A 124 -11.28 -3.69 -1.56
C GLY A 124 -10.18 -4.49 -2.30
N ILE A 125 -8.98 -3.94 -2.52
CA ILE A 125 -7.84 -4.72 -3.01
C ILE A 125 -7.29 -5.64 -1.92
N TYR A 126 -7.00 -6.89 -2.27
CA TYR A 126 -6.24 -7.76 -1.37
C TYR A 126 -4.79 -7.34 -1.34
N HIS A 127 -4.30 -7.06 -0.14
CA HIS A 127 -2.94 -6.65 0.09
C HIS A 127 -2.43 -7.10 1.45
N ARG A 128 -1.14 -6.89 1.67
CA ARG A 128 -0.46 -7.03 2.95
C ARG A 128 0.80 -6.16 2.95
N PHE A 129 1.31 -5.89 4.14
CA PHE A 129 2.55 -5.14 4.35
C PHE A 129 3.55 -5.93 5.18
N THR A 130 4.83 -5.82 4.83
CA THR A 130 5.95 -6.27 5.67
C THR A 130 7.08 -5.25 5.59
N LEU A 131 7.85 -5.11 6.68
CA LEU A 131 9.15 -4.46 6.59
C LEU A 131 10.07 -5.28 5.67
N ASP A 132 11.09 -4.62 5.14
CA ASP A 132 12.23 -5.33 4.55
C ASP A 132 13.27 -5.66 5.62
N THR A 133 14.45 -6.15 5.21
CA THR A 133 15.52 -6.55 6.13
C THR A 133 16.11 -5.39 6.93
N SER A 134 15.82 -4.13 6.58
CA SER A 134 16.24 -2.97 7.37
C SER A 134 15.43 -2.81 8.66
N ASN A 135 14.26 -3.45 8.75
CA ASN A 135 13.34 -3.42 9.90
C ASN A 135 12.95 -2.00 10.36
N TYR A 136 12.93 -1.05 9.42
CA TYR A 136 12.57 0.33 9.73
C TYR A 136 11.74 0.98 8.63
N ILE A 137 10.63 1.60 9.00
CA ILE A 137 9.92 2.53 8.13
C ILE A 137 9.22 3.61 8.95
N LYS A 138 9.19 4.83 8.43
CA LYS A 138 8.35 5.93 8.94
C LYS A 138 7.38 6.34 7.85
N LEU A 139 6.10 6.21 8.13
CA LEU A 139 5.01 6.48 7.20
C LEU A 139 4.17 7.65 7.70
N MET A 140 3.91 8.62 6.85
CA MET A 140 2.71 9.43 6.97
C MET A 140 1.53 8.63 6.44
N ARG A 141 0.48 8.50 7.24
CA ARG A 141 -0.76 7.84 6.83
C ARG A 141 -1.81 8.91 6.59
N LEU A 142 -2.49 8.85 5.43
CA LEU A 142 -3.50 9.83 5.04
C LEU A 142 -4.87 9.16 4.90
N PHE A 143 -5.94 9.90 5.22
CA PHE A 143 -7.33 9.42 5.17
C PHE A 143 -8.29 10.48 4.66
N VAL A 144 -9.38 10.02 4.04
CA VAL A 144 -10.57 10.82 3.79
C VAL A 144 -11.42 10.79 5.06
N GLY A 145 -11.51 11.91 5.78
CA GLY A 145 -12.26 11.99 7.03
C GLY A 145 -11.56 11.27 8.20
N GLU A 146 -12.35 10.88 9.21
CA GLU A 146 -11.81 10.14 10.36
C GLU A 146 -11.39 8.72 9.95
N PRO A 147 -10.21 8.24 10.39
CA PRO A 147 -9.66 6.99 9.90
C PRO A 147 -10.38 5.77 10.48
N VAL A 148 -10.74 4.81 9.62
CA VAL A 148 -11.17 3.47 10.00
C VAL A 148 -10.11 2.46 9.58
N TRP A 149 -9.33 1.98 10.54
CA TRP A 149 -8.18 1.09 10.29
C TRP A 149 -8.53 -0.39 10.17
N THR A 150 -9.80 -0.76 10.30
CA THR A 150 -10.21 -2.16 10.45
C THR A 150 -9.80 -2.98 9.24
N PRO A 151 -8.88 -3.97 9.39
CA PRO A 151 -8.58 -4.91 8.33
C PRO A 151 -9.65 -6.01 8.29
N PHE A 152 -10.04 -6.40 7.09
CA PHE A 152 -10.90 -7.56 6.88
C PHE A 152 -10.06 -8.66 6.21
N ASN A 153 -9.59 -9.61 7.00
CA ASN A 153 -8.75 -10.72 6.52
C ASN A 153 -9.49 -11.54 5.46
N ARG A 154 -8.79 -11.96 4.42
CA ARG A 154 -9.32 -12.84 3.37
C ARG A 154 -9.89 -14.14 3.98
N PRO A 155 -11.06 -14.66 3.54
CA PRO A 155 -11.91 -14.25 2.40
C PRO A 155 -12.93 -13.16 2.70
N GLN A 156 -13.22 -12.30 1.71
CA GLN A 156 -14.10 -11.11 1.81
C GLN A 156 -14.87 -10.81 0.50
N GLU A 157 -15.12 -11.81 -0.34
CA GLU A 157 -15.75 -11.61 -1.66
C GLU A 157 -17.17 -11.02 -1.59
N HIS A 158 -17.83 -11.12 -0.45
CA HIS A 158 -19.16 -10.54 -0.23
C HIS A 158 -19.13 -9.10 0.29
N HIS A 159 -17.96 -8.60 0.72
CA HIS A 159 -17.82 -7.26 1.27
C HIS A 159 -18.12 -6.20 0.18
N PRO A 160 -18.89 -5.12 0.48
CA PRO A 160 -19.26 -4.11 -0.52
C PRO A 160 -18.06 -3.49 -1.25
N ALA A 161 -16.99 -3.14 -0.50
CA ALA A 161 -15.78 -2.58 -1.10
C ALA A 161 -15.10 -3.57 -2.06
N ARG A 162 -15.06 -4.86 -1.72
CA ARG A 162 -14.48 -5.90 -2.59
C ARG A 162 -15.27 -6.09 -3.87
N LYS A 163 -16.60 -6.13 -3.79
CA LYS A 163 -17.47 -6.19 -4.99
C LYS A 163 -17.24 -4.99 -5.91
N LYS A 164 -17.23 -3.78 -5.34
CA LYS A 164 -16.98 -2.54 -6.08
C LYS A 164 -15.59 -2.52 -6.72
N TYR A 165 -14.57 -3.00 -6.02
CA TYR A 165 -13.22 -3.15 -6.56
C TYR A 165 -13.20 -4.06 -7.80
N ILE A 166 -13.80 -5.26 -7.70
CA ILE A 166 -13.88 -6.21 -8.83
C ILE A 166 -14.63 -5.60 -10.02
N GLU A 167 -15.72 -4.87 -9.78
CA GLU A 167 -16.49 -4.19 -10.84
C GLU A 167 -15.68 -3.09 -11.55
N ASN A 168 -14.85 -2.35 -10.81
CA ASN A 168 -14.10 -1.21 -11.34
C ASN A 168 -12.76 -1.58 -11.95
N PHE A 169 -12.03 -2.55 -11.39
CA PHE A 169 -10.63 -2.81 -11.75
C PHE A 169 -10.40 -4.20 -12.33
N SER A 170 -11.22 -5.20 -11.98
CA SER A 170 -11.16 -6.51 -12.66
C SER A 170 -11.95 -6.57 -13.96
N LYS A 171 -12.85 -5.61 -14.23
CA LYS A 171 -13.75 -5.63 -15.40
C LYS A 171 -13.62 -4.44 -16.38
N LYS A 172 -13.05 -3.29 -15.99
CA LYS A 172 -12.96 -2.11 -16.87
C LYS A 172 -11.54 -1.83 -17.33
N VAL A 173 -11.32 -2.02 -18.63
CA VAL A 173 -10.29 -1.30 -19.39
C VAL A 173 -10.75 0.15 -19.54
N GLY A 174 -9.94 1.11 -19.09
CA GLY A 174 -9.91 2.46 -19.65
C GLY A 174 -10.78 3.53 -18.99
N VAL A 175 -10.41 3.98 -17.79
CA VAL A 175 -10.42 5.42 -17.46
C VAL A 175 -9.16 5.71 -16.63
N LEU A 176 -8.14 6.22 -17.32
CA LEU A 176 -6.88 6.66 -16.73
C LEU A 176 -7.10 7.99 -16.00
N LEU A 177 -6.90 8.02 -14.69
CA LEU A 177 -6.54 9.23 -13.97
C LEU A 177 -5.04 9.14 -13.76
N LYS A 178 -4.26 9.78 -14.64
CA LYS A 178 -2.80 9.71 -14.63
C LYS A 178 -2.24 10.05 -13.25
N ALA A 179 -1.70 9.05 -12.56
CA ALA A 179 -0.67 9.20 -11.55
C ALA A 179 0.69 8.87 -12.21
N HIS A 180 1.77 9.53 -11.76
CA HIS A 180 3.09 9.49 -12.38
C HIS A 180 4.14 9.10 -11.35
#